data_AF-A0A6C0DNZ5-F1
#
_entry.id   AF-A0A6C0DNZ5-F1
#
_cell.length_a   1.000
_cell.length_b   1.000
_cell.length_c   1.000
_cell.angle_alpha   90.00
_cell.angle_beta   90.00
_cell.angle_gamma   90.00
#
_symmetry.space_group_name_H-M   'P 1'
#
loop_
_entity.id
_entity.type
_entity.pdbx_description
1 polymer ?
#
loop_
_entity_poly.entity_id
_entity_poly.type
_entity_poly.pdbx_seq_one_letter_code
_entity_poly.pdbx_strand_id
1 'polypeptide(L)'
;MEKHLNKRIETYVTTFKDKIKEKITSLDIADKSKLNEFLEFVYDYERLVVGKDDMNKRKRVKNSIPNMNRCCAKRANGEQCTRRRKESCEFCGTHSKGTPHGLVVTSADQQQPAQRMDVFAEEIGGIVYYIDSVKNVYKTEDILEGKTDPKIIAQYVKNNGTCSIPEFGI
;
A
#
# COMPACT_ATOMS: atom_id res chain seq x y z
N MET A 1 -30.73 7.15 10.88
CA MET A 1 -30.87 7.22 9.40
C MET A 1 -31.91 6.20 8.91
N GLU A 2 -31.66 4.90 9.05
CA GLU A 2 -32.58 3.81 8.65
C GLU A 2 -34.02 3.97 9.18
N LYS A 3 -34.20 4.12 10.51
CA LYS A 3 -35.53 4.31 11.12
C LYS A 3 -36.29 5.53 10.57
N HIS A 4 -35.58 6.63 10.29
CA HIS A 4 -36.17 7.85 9.77
C HIS A 4 -36.59 7.68 8.30
N LEU A 5 -35.77 7.00 7.50
CA LEU A 5 -36.08 6.70 6.11
C LEU A 5 -37.28 5.74 5.99
N ASN A 6 -37.29 4.66 6.77
CA ASN A 6 -38.40 3.72 6.82
C ASN A 6 -39.71 4.41 7.26
N LYS A 7 -39.65 5.35 8.22
CA LYS A 7 -40.82 6.15 8.61
C LYS A 7 -41.34 7.04 7.48
N ARG A 8 -40.46 7.65 6.68
CA ARG A 8 -40.87 8.43 5.50
C ARG A 8 -41.48 7.56 4.40
N ILE A 9 -40.89 6.39 4.14
CA ILE A 9 -41.41 5.42 3.17
C ILE A 9 -42.78 4.91 3.62
N GLU A 10 -42.93 4.55 4.90
CA GLU A 10 -44.20 4.13 5.48
C GLU A 10 -45.29 5.19 5.31
N THR A 11 -44.97 6.45 5.66
CA THR A 11 -45.93 7.56 5.50
C THR A 11 -46.32 7.74 4.03
N TYR A 12 -45.36 7.68 3.11
CA TYR A 12 -45.61 7.79 1.68
C TYR A 12 -46.51 6.65 1.17
N VAL A 13 -46.21 5.40 1.53
CA VAL A 13 -46.98 4.23 1.11
C VAL A 13 -48.40 4.29 1.69
N THR A 14 -48.58 4.65 2.95
CA THR A 14 -49.91 4.79 3.56
C THR A 14 -50.73 5.86 2.84
N THR A 15 -50.17 7.06 2.60
CA THR A 15 -50.90 8.12 1.86
C THR A 15 -51.21 7.71 0.42
N PHE A 16 -50.39 6.86 -0.20
CA PHE A 16 -50.67 6.32 -1.52
C PHE A 16 -51.83 5.32 -1.51
N LYS A 17 -51.87 4.39 -0.54
CA LYS A 17 -52.99 3.46 -0.35
C LYS A 17 -54.30 4.21 -0.07
N ASP A 18 -54.25 5.27 0.74
CA ASP A 18 -55.43 6.09 1.05
C ASP A 18 -55.96 6.83 -0.19
N LYS A 19 -55.07 7.38 -1.04
CA LYS A 19 -55.47 7.99 -2.32
C LYS A 19 -56.08 6.99 -3.30
N ILE A 20 -55.60 5.74 -3.30
CA ILE A 20 -56.21 4.66 -4.10
C ILE A 20 -57.64 4.40 -3.62
N LYS A 21 -57.84 4.31 -2.30
CA LYS A 21 -59.17 4.12 -1.70
C LYS A 21 -60.12 5.28 -2.03
N GLU A 22 -59.66 6.52 -1.92
CA GLU A 22 -60.44 7.71 -2.29
C GLU A 22 -60.84 7.66 -3.77
N LYS A 23 -59.90 7.33 -4.67
CA LYS A 23 -60.17 7.24 -6.10
C LYS A 23 -61.15 6.12 -6.44
N ILE A 24 -61.04 4.97 -5.79
CA ILE A 24 -61.99 3.86 -5.93
C ILE A 24 -63.39 4.29 -5.49
N THR A 25 -63.49 4.99 -4.36
CA THR A 25 -64.78 5.48 -3.83
C THR A 25 -65.42 6.49 -4.78
N SER A 26 -64.61 7.31 -5.47
CA SER A 26 -65.10 8.28 -6.46
C SER A 26 -65.58 7.67 -7.79
N LEU A 27 -65.21 6.42 -8.10
CA LEU A 27 -65.52 5.76 -9.37
C LEU A 27 -66.86 5.00 -9.36
N ASP A 28 -67.56 4.95 -8.22
CA ASP A 28 -68.89 4.33 -8.02
C ASP A 28 -69.10 3.01 -8.77
N ILE A 29 -68.18 2.06 -8.58
CA ILE A 29 -68.19 0.76 -9.27
C ILE A 29 -69.27 -0.15 -8.65
N ALA A 30 -70.15 -0.69 -9.50
CA ALA A 30 -71.32 -1.48 -9.10
C ALA A 30 -70.97 -2.81 -8.38
N ASP A 31 -69.84 -3.44 -8.72
CA ASP A 31 -69.39 -4.72 -8.15
C ASP A 31 -68.60 -4.51 -6.84
N LYS A 32 -69.30 -4.24 -5.74
CA LYS A 32 -68.69 -4.02 -4.41
C LYS A 32 -67.86 -5.20 -3.89
N SER A 33 -68.19 -6.44 -4.30
CA SER A 33 -67.46 -7.65 -3.86
C SER A 33 -66.03 -7.71 -4.38
N LYS A 34 -65.83 -7.47 -5.69
CA LYS A 34 -64.50 -7.48 -6.32
C LYS A 34 -63.66 -6.28 -5.91
N LEU A 35 -64.32 -5.17 -5.58
CA LEU A 35 -63.67 -3.99 -5.03
C LEU A 35 -63.05 -4.25 -3.66
N ASN A 36 -63.76 -4.95 -2.78
CA ASN A 36 -63.23 -5.27 -1.46
C ASN A 36 -62.02 -6.21 -1.55
N GLU A 37 -62.08 -7.23 -2.42
CA GLU A 37 -60.95 -8.14 -2.69
C GLU A 37 -59.73 -7.37 -3.24
N PHE A 38 -59.95 -6.39 -4.12
CA PHE A 38 -58.87 -5.54 -4.63
C PHE A 38 -58.29 -4.62 -3.54
N LEU A 39 -59.13 -4.07 -2.66
CA LEU A 39 -58.67 -3.24 -1.55
C LEU A 39 -57.85 -4.06 -0.55
N GLU A 40 -58.30 -5.27 -0.20
CA GLU A 40 -57.54 -6.20 0.64
C GLU A 40 -56.15 -6.48 0.03
N PHE A 41 -56.09 -6.80 -1.26
CA PHE A 41 -54.81 -7.01 -1.96
C PHE A 41 -53.87 -5.78 -1.88
N VAL A 42 -54.41 -4.56 -2.05
CA VAL A 42 -53.62 -3.32 -1.97
C VAL A 42 -53.11 -3.07 -0.55
N TYR A 43 -53.92 -3.34 0.47
CA TYR A 43 -53.53 -3.14 1.88
C TYR A 43 -52.56 -4.21 2.39
N ASP A 44 -52.71 -5.45 1.93
CA ASP A 44 -51.82 -6.57 2.28
C ASP A 44 -50.49 -6.54 1.53
N TYR A 45 -50.37 -5.74 0.45
CA TYR A 45 -49.11 -5.62 -0.28
C TYR A 45 -47.96 -5.21 0.65
N GLU A 46 -46.89 -6.00 0.56
CA GLU A 46 -45.72 -5.92 1.44
C GLU A 46 -45.06 -4.54 1.39
N ARG A 47 -44.68 -4.04 2.57
CA ARG A 47 -44.05 -2.72 2.70
C ARG A 47 -42.56 -2.82 2.38
N LEU A 48 -42.05 -1.86 1.62
CA LEU A 48 -40.62 -1.73 1.39
C LEU A 48 -39.90 -1.36 2.70
N VAL A 49 -39.02 -2.24 3.18
CA VAL A 49 -38.17 -2.00 4.35
C VAL A 49 -36.72 -1.87 3.89
N VAL A 50 -36.10 -0.72 4.18
CA VAL A 50 -34.67 -0.52 3.91
C VAL A 50 -33.89 -1.13 5.07
N GLY A 51 -33.04 -2.12 4.75
CA GLY A 51 -32.19 -2.79 5.73
C GLY A 51 -30.84 -2.09 5.93
N LYS A 52 -30.10 -2.52 6.95
CA LYS A 52 -28.73 -2.03 7.22
C LYS A 52 -27.76 -2.26 6.06
N ASP A 53 -27.96 -3.34 5.30
CA ASP A 53 -27.10 -3.71 4.19
C ASP A 53 -27.23 -2.77 2.97
N ASP A 54 -28.37 -2.09 2.83
CA ASP A 54 -28.60 -1.11 1.76
C ASP A 54 -27.97 0.24 2.07
N MET A 55 -27.86 0.58 3.36
CA MET A 55 -27.27 1.84 3.82
C MET A 55 -25.74 1.76 3.96
N ASN A 56 -25.20 0.56 4.12
CA ASN A 56 -23.77 0.35 4.23
C ASN A 56 -23.11 0.35 2.85
N LYS A 57 -22.29 1.39 2.59
CA LYS A 57 -21.43 1.40 1.40
C LYS A 57 -20.50 0.19 1.49
N ARG A 58 -20.73 -0.81 0.63
CA ARG A 58 -19.93 -2.05 0.62
C ARG A 58 -18.46 -1.70 0.49
N LYS A 59 -17.70 -1.88 1.56
CA LYS A 59 -16.25 -1.71 1.54
C LYS A 59 -15.70 -2.98 0.90
N ARG A 60 -15.31 -2.90 -0.38
CA ARG A 60 -14.64 -4.02 -1.05
C ARG A 60 -13.45 -4.45 -0.19
N VAL A 61 -13.43 -5.71 0.21
CA VAL A 61 -12.27 -6.31 0.90
C VAL A 61 -11.07 -6.14 -0.01
N LYS A 62 -10.04 -5.45 0.50
CA LYS A 62 -8.79 -5.29 -0.24
C LYS A 62 -7.99 -6.58 -0.04
N ASN A 63 -7.86 -7.40 -1.08
CA ASN A 63 -6.92 -8.51 -1.04
C ASN A 63 -5.51 -7.94 -0.87
N SER A 64 -4.79 -8.39 0.17
CA SER A 64 -3.41 -7.99 0.39
C SER A 64 -2.53 -8.72 -0.62
N ILE A 65 -1.93 -7.95 -1.53
CA ILE A 65 -0.93 -8.48 -2.47
C ILE A 65 0.43 -8.46 -1.74
N PRO A 66 1.23 -9.55 -1.81
CA PRO A 66 2.59 -9.55 -1.27
C PRO A 66 3.43 -8.41 -1.84
N ASN A 67 4.29 -7.80 -1.02
CA ASN A 67 5.07 -6.60 -1.41
C ASN A 67 5.89 -6.82 -2.68
N MET A 68 6.47 -8.02 -2.85
CA MET A 68 7.21 -8.38 -4.06
C MET A 68 6.40 -8.26 -5.35
N ASN A 69 5.08 -8.45 -5.28
CA ASN A 69 4.19 -8.41 -6.45
C ASN A 69 3.46 -7.07 -6.60
N ARG A 70 3.76 -6.08 -5.75
CA ARG A 70 3.22 -4.73 -5.85
C ARG A 70 4.00 -3.93 -6.89
N CYS A 71 3.32 -2.92 -7.41
CA CYS A 71 3.93 -1.95 -8.30
C CYS A 71 4.95 -1.07 -7.55
N CYS A 72 6.12 -0.84 -8.15
CA CYS A 72 7.19 -0.04 -7.55
C CYS A 72 6.95 1.49 -7.60
N ALA A 73 5.94 1.96 -8.34
CA ALA A 73 5.62 3.38 -8.43
C ALA A 73 4.94 3.93 -7.17
N LYS A 74 5.12 5.23 -6.91
CA LYS A 74 4.48 5.96 -5.82
C LYS A 74 3.23 6.71 -6.31
N ARG A 75 2.23 6.83 -5.43
CA ARG A 75 1.07 7.71 -5.65
C ARG A 75 1.45 9.16 -5.36
N ALA A 76 0.57 10.11 -5.69
CA ALA A 76 0.75 11.54 -5.34
C ALA A 76 1.00 11.77 -3.83
N ASN A 77 0.52 10.86 -2.98
CA ASN A 77 0.74 10.89 -1.53
C ASN A 77 2.11 10.32 -1.09
N GLY A 78 3.01 9.97 -2.01
CA GLY A 78 4.31 9.36 -1.72
C GLY A 78 4.27 7.86 -1.38
N GLU A 79 3.10 7.29 -1.10
CA GLU A 79 2.94 5.86 -0.80
C GLU A 79 3.10 4.95 -2.03
N GLN A 80 3.64 3.75 -1.81
CA GLN A 80 3.76 2.73 -2.85
C GLN A 80 2.39 2.32 -3.42
N CYS A 81 2.32 2.14 -4.73
CA CYS A 81 1.14 1.67 -5.41
C CYS A 81 0.72 0.27 -4.94
N THR A 82 -0.48 0.15 -4.39
CA THR A 82 -1.06 -1.11 -3.92
C THR A 82 -1.58 -2.04 -5.04
N ARG A 83 -1.36 -1.71 -6.32
CA ARG A 83 -1.83 -2.52 -7.45
C ARG A 83 -0.78 -3.58 -7.80
N ARG A 84 -1.22 -4.75 -8.30
CA ARG A 84 -0.34 -5.81 -8.79
C ARG A 84 0.46 -5.30 -10.00
N ARG A 85 1.76 -5.63 -10.05
CA ARG A 85 2.62 -5.39 -11.22
C ARG A 85 2.21 -6.30 -12.40
N LYS A 86 2.46 -5.87 -13.64
CA LYS A 86 2.27 -6.72 -14.82
C LYS A 86 3.39 -7.76 -14.93
N GLU A 87 3.09 -8.90 -15.52
CA GLU A 87 4.14 -9.83 -15.95
C GLU A 87 5.00 -9.09 -16.98
N SER A 88 6.33 -9.11 -16.81
CA SER A 88 7.35 -8.32 -17.56
C SER A 88 7.52 -6.84 -17.23
N CYS A 89 6.81 -6.27 -16.25
CA CYS A 89 6.99 -4.86 -15.88
C CYS A 89 6.90 -4.63 -14.37
N GLU A 90 7.75 -3.77 -13.81
CA GLU A 90 7.75 -3.40 -12.38
C GLU A 90 6.56 -2.51 -11.99
N PHE A 91 5.78 -2.08 -12.98
CA PHE A 91 4.65 -1.18 -12.80
C PHE A 91 3.31 -1.87 -13.02
N CYS A 92 2.25 -1.34 -12.41
CA CYS A 92 0.89 -1.75 -12.72
C CYS A 92 0.44 -1.19 -14.07
N GLY A 93 -0.65 -1.70 -14.63
CA GLY A 93 -1.14 -1.26 -15.95
C GLY A 93 -1.47 0.23 -16.08
N THR A 94 -1.63 0.95 -14.97
CA THR A 94 -1.88 2.40 -14.98
C THR A 94 -0.59 3.20 -14.97
N HIS A 95 0.39 2.79 -14.14
CA HIS A 95 1.70 3.44 -14.13
C HIS A 95 2.51 3.12 -15.40
N SER A 96 2.38 1.92 -15.96
CA SER A 96 3.00 1.57 -17.25
C SER A 96 2.41 2.35 -18.43
N LYS A 97 1.13 2.72 -18.38
CA LYS A 97 0.49 3.56 -19.42
C LYS A 97 0.76 5.05 -19.22
N GLY A 98 0.97 5.49 -17.99
CA GLY A 98 1.20 6.89 -17.62
C GLY A 98 2.63 7.38 -17.85
N THR A 99 3.54 6.53 -18.31
CA THR A 99 4.96 6.86 -18.54
C THR A 99 5.30 6.84 -20.03
N PRO A 100 5.19 7.97 -20.75
CA PRO A 100 5.82 8.13 -22.06
C PRO A 100 7.36 8.33 -21.95
N HIS A 101 7.86 8.98 -20.87
CA HIS A 101 9.30 9.20 -20.60
C HIS A 101 9.68 9.11 -19.10
N GLY A 102 8.86 8.48 -18.26
CA GLY A 102 8.85 8.71 -16.81
C GLY A 102 9.60 7.69 -15.94
N LEU A 103 10.89 7.51 -16.15
CA LEU A 103 11.79 6.93 -15.13
C LEU A 103 12.70 8.05 -14.65
N VAL A 104 12.27 8.77 -13.61
CA VAL A 104 13.19 9.64 -12.87
C VAL A 104 14.06 8.71 -12.05
N VAL A 105 15.18 8.27 -12.63
CA VAL A 105 16.28 7.66 -11.88
C VAL A 105 16.87 8.80 -11.05
N THR A 106 16.26 9.08 -9.91
CA THR A 106 16.93 9.88 -8.89
C THR A 106 18.05 8.99 -8.40
N SER A 107 19.28 9.28 -8.82
CA SER A 107 20.50 8.69 -8.30
C SER A 107 20.66 9.10 -6.83
N ALA A 108 19.77 8.65 -5.96
CA ALA A 108 19.73 8.97 -4.56
C ALA A 108 19.54 7.67 -3.79
N ASP A 109 20.61 7.29 -3.09
CA ASP A 109 20.69 6.21 -2.12
C ASP A 109 20.49 4.79 -2.68
N GLN A 110 21.45 4.37 -3.51
CA GLN A 110 22.03 3.05 -3.23
C GLN A 110 22.80 3.17 -1.91
N GLN A 111 22.08 3.16 -0.78
CA GLN A 111 22.70 2.76 0.48
C GLN A 111 23.17 1.34 0.24
N GLN A 112 24.46 1.17 -0.05
CA GLN A 112 25.05 -0.14 -0.11
C GLN A 112 24.73 -0.84 1.22
N PRO A 113 24.21 -2.08 1.18
CA PRO A 113 23.90 -2.78 2.41
C PRO A 113 25.17 -2.82 3.27
N ALA A 114 25.07 -2.43 4.54
CA ALA A 114 26.19 -2.43 5.46
C ALA A 114 26.82 -3.83 5.48
N GLN A 115 27.99 -3.97 4.87
CA GLN A 115 28.71 -5.23 4.77
C GLN A 115 29.54 -5.40 6.04
N ARG A 116 29.39 -6.53 6.72
CA ARG A 116 30.29 -6.92 7.80
C ARG A 116 31.61 -7.34 7.17
N MET A 117 32.70 -6.69 7.57
CA MET A 117 34.06 -7.04 7.16
C MET A 117 34.91 -7.33 8.39
N ASP A 118 35.79 -8.32 8.26
CA ASP A 118 36.75 -8.68 9.29
C ASP A 118 38.04 -7.89 9.10
N VAL A 119 38.57 -7.36 10.19
CA VAL A 119 39.80 -6.55 10.21
C VAL A 119 40.83 -7.26 11.10
N PHE A 120 42.07 -7.34 10.63
CA PHE A 120 43.19 -8.02 11.28
C PHE A 120 44.27 -7.01 11.66
N ALA A 121 44.99 -7.26 12.75
CA ALA A 121 46.15 -6.47 13.15
C ALA A 121 47.42 -7.12 12.59
N GLU A 122 48.18 -6.40 11.78
CA GLU A 122 49.46 -6.85 11.20
C GLU A 122 50.57 -5.82 11.51
N GLU A 123 51.75 -6.32 11.87
CA GLU A 123 52.91 -5.49 12.17
C GLU A 123 53.69 -5.20 10.88
N ILE A 124 53.76 -3.92 10.50
CA ILE A 124 54.47 -3.46 9.30
C ILE A 124 55.50 -2.42 9.76
N GLY A 125 56.78 -2.72 9.58
CA GLY A 125 57.87 -1.79 9.96
C GLY A 125 57.95 -1.47 11.47
N GLY A 126 57.45 -2.35 12.34
CA GLY A 126 57.46 -2.15 13.80
C GLY A 126 56.26 -1.38 14.36
N ILE A 127 55.28 -1.03 13.51
CA ILE A 127 54.02 -0.39 13.90
C ILE A 127 52.88 -1.33 13.57
N VAL A 128 51.91 -1.46 14.49
CA VAL A 128 50.72 -2.30 14.29
C VAL A 128 49.67 -1.54 13.50
N TYR A 129 49.31 -2.07 12.34
CA TYR A 129 48.25 -1.54 11.48
C TYR A 129 47.06 -2.49 11.44
N TYR A 130 45.87 -1.92 11.27
CA TYR A 130 44.65 -2.69 11.07
C TYR A 130 44.30 -2.73 9.58
N ILE A 131 44.16 -3.93 9.05
CA ILE A 131 43.98 -4.19 7.62
C ILE A 131 42.81 -5.15 7.36
N ASP A 132 42.18 -5.04 6.18
CA ASP A 132 41.15 -5.99 5.74
C ASP A 132 41.66 -6.97 4.66
N SER A 133 40.78 -7.87 4.21
CA SER A 133 41.02 -8.77 3.09
C SER A 133 41.01 -8.09 1.72
N VAL A 134 40.61 -6.81 1.65
CA VAL A 134 40.45 -6.00 0.42
C VAL A 134 41.64 -5.06 0.21
N LYS A 135 42.70 -5.19 1.03
CA LYS A 135 43.95 -4.40 0.96
C LYS A 135 43.87 -2.98 1.52
N ASN A 136 42.86 -2.65 2.30
CA ASN A 136 42.72 -1.35 2.95
C ASN A 136 43.39 -1.35 4.32
N VAL A 137 44.03 -0.23 4.65
CA VAL A 137 44.61 0.07 5.96
C VAL A 137 43.75 1.13 6.62
N TYR A 138 43.28 0.85 7.83
CA TYR A 138 42.35 1.71 8.56
C TYR A 138 43.04 2.51 9.66
N LYS A 139 42.40 3.61 10.05
CA LYS A 139 42.80 4.37 11.24
C LYS A 139 42.61 3.54 12.50
N THR A 140 43.67 3.43 13.30
CA THR A 140 43.68 2.72 14.58
C THR A 140 42.64 3.30 15.56
N GLU A 141 42.56 4.62 15.68
CA GLU A 141 41.58 5.31 16.53
C GLU A 141 40.13 4.93 16.18
N ASP A 142 39.76 4.99 14.90
CA ASP A 142 38.39 4.71 14.43
C ASP A 142 37.98 3.24 14.70
N ILE A 143 38.94 2.31 14.67
CA ILE A 143 38.70 0.90 14.98
C ILE A 143 38.58 0.67 16.48
N LEU A 144 39.45 1.30 17.28
CA LEU A 144 39.39 1.22 18.74
C LEU A 144 38.09 1.84 19.30
N GLU A 145 37.57 2.87 18.63
CA GLU A 145 36.28 3.51 18.96
C GLU A 145 35.06 2.71 18.47
N GLY A 146 35.25 1.67 17.64
CA GLY A 146 34.15 0.84 17.13
C GLY A 146 33.25 1.56 16.12
N LYS A 147 33.80 2.49 15.34
CA LYS A 147 33.05 3.30 14.38
C LYS A 147 32.54 2.44 13.21
N THR A 148 31.30 2.70 12.76
CA THR A 148 30.61 1.91 11.73
C THR A 148 31.11 2.15 10.30
N ASP A 149 32.00 3.12 10.10
CA ASP A 149 32.67 3.40 8.82
C ASP A 149 34.06 4.01 9.13
N PRO A 150 35.05 3.17 9.49
CA PRO A 150 36.38 3.63 9.87
C PRO A 150 37.11 4.19 8.64
N LYS A 151 37.82 5.31 8.82
CA LYS A 151 38.51 5.98 7.72
C LYS A 151 39.68 5.13 7.20
N ILE A 152 39.68 4.85 5.89
CA ILE A 152 40.82 4.23 5.19
C ILE A 152 41.93 5.29 5.06
N ILE A 153 43.12 4.94 5.52
CA ILE A 153 44.31 5.81 5.47
C ILE A 153 45.18 5.48 4.28
N ALA A 154 45.33 4.19 3.95
CA ALA A 154 46.19 3.74 2.87
C ALA A 154 45.77 2.36 2.33
N GLN A 155 46.46 1.90 1.28
CA GLN A 155 46.37 0.51 0.79
C GLN A 155 47.69 -0.22 0.97
N TYR A 156 47.64 -1.46 1.42
CA TYR A 156 48.83 -2.30 1.58
C TYR A 156 49.01 -3.25 0.38
N VAL A 157 50.26 -3.51 0.02
CA VAL A 157 50.63 -4.46 -1.03
C VAL A 157 51.39 -5.59 -0.39
N LYS A 158 50.91 -6.82 -0.61
CA LYS A 158 51.58 -8.03 -0.16
C LYS A 158 52.47 -8.58 -1.27
N ASN A 159 53.77 -8.32 -1.20
CA ASN A 159 54.76 -8.87 -2.11
C ASN A 159 55.55 -9.98 -1.40
N ASN A 160 55.43 -11.23 -1.88
CA ASN A 160 56.22 -12.39 -1.45
C ASN A 160 56.39 -12.56 0.08
N GLY A 161 55.30 -12.37 0.85
CA GLY A 161 55.28 -12.60 2.29
C GLY A 161 55.59 -11.38 3.17
N THR A 162 55.96 -10.24 2.56
CA THR A 162 56.16 -8.98 3.28
C THR A 162 55.05 -8.01 2.90
N CYS A 163 54.34 -7.48 3.89
CA CYS A 163 53.33 -6.44 3.68
C CYS A 163 54.01 -5.07 3.71
N SER A 164 53.89 -4.31 2.62
CA SER A 164 54.40 -2.95 2.50
C SER A 164 53.24 -1.99 2.22
N ILE A 165 53.34 -0.75 2.72
CA ILE A 165 52.39 0.33 2.48
C ILE A 165 53.08 1.39 1.61
N PRO A 166 52.85 1.36 0.27
CA PRO A 166 53.57 2.21 -0.68
C PRO A 166 53.43 3.71 -0.40
N GLU A 167 52.29 4.14 0.14
CA GLU A 167 52.01 5.55 0.44
C GLU A 167 52.84 6.10 1.61
N PHE A 168 53.30 5.23 2.52
CA PHE A 168 54.19 5.62 3.61
C PHE A 168 55.67 5.33 3.30
N GLY A 169 55.96 4.74 2.13
CA GLY A 169 57.33 4.40 1.72
C GLY A 169 57.95 3.26 2.53
N ILE A 170 57.13 2.39 3.12
CA ILE A 170 57.51 1.26 3.98
C ILE A 170 57.05 -0.05 3.34
#